data_AF-A0A259D8F8-F1
#
_entry.id   AF-A0A259D8F8-F1
#
_cell.length_a   1.000
_cell.length_b   1.000
_cell.length_c   1.000
_cell.angle_alpha   90.00
_cell.angle_beta   90.00
_cell.angle_gamma   90.00
#
_symmetry.space_group_name_H-M   'P 1'
#
loop_
_entity.id
_entity.type
_entity.pdbx_description
1 polymer ?
#
loop_
_entity_poly.entity_id
_entity_poly.type
_entity_poly.pdbx_seq_one_letter_code
_entity_poly.pdbx_strand_id
1 'polypeptide(L)' 'MAQFFNINADNPQPRLIQQAVDILKRGGVIVYPTDSC' A
#
# COMPACT_ATOMS: atom_id res chain seq x y z
N MET A 1 -8.72 10.43 8.28
CA MET A 1 -8.53 10.78 6.86
C MET A 1 -7.63 9.72 6.25
N ALA A 2 -7.95 9.17 5.08
CA ALA A 2 -7.17 8.09 4.47
C ALA A 2 -6.05 8.64 3.58
N GLN A 3 -4.91 7.95 3.54
CA GLN A 3 -3.82 8.22 2.61
C GLN A 3 -3.97 7.33 1.39
N PHE A 4 -3.90 7.90 0.20
CA PHE A 4 -4.00 7.16 -1.07
C PHE A 4 -2.64 7.05 -1.73
N PHE A 5 -2.32 5.84 -2.19
CA PHE A 5 -1.12 5.54 -2.96
C PHE A 5 -1.52 5.10 -4.36
N ASN A 6 -0.97 5.77 -5.37
CA ASN A 6 -1.02 5.26 -6.75
C ASN A 6 0.24 4.42 -6.98
N ILE A 7 0.05 3.11 -7.03
CA ILE A 7 1.12 2.13 -7.22
C ILE A 7 0.92 1.48 -8.60
N ASN A 8 1.99 1.32 -9.36
CA ASN A 8 1.92 0.58 -10.62
C ASN A 8 1.79 -0.93 -10.33
N ALA A 9 0.82 -1.60 -10.95
CA ALA A 9 0.51 -3.00 -10.66
C ALA A 9 1.59 -3.98 -11.13
N ASP A 10 2.23 -3.71 -12.27
CA ASP A 10 3.23 -4.60 -12.88
C ASP A 10 4.63 -4.38 -12.31
N ASN A 11 4.96 -3.14 -11.94
CA ASN A 11 6.23 -2.73 -11.37
C ASN A 11 6.02 -1.77 -10.18
N PRO A 12 5.65 -2.30 -8.99
CA PRO A 12 5.34 -1.51 -7.81
C PRO A 12 6.54 -0.66 -7.37
N GLN A 13 6.31 0.62 -7.07
CA GLN A 13 7.36 1.51 -6.58
C GLN A 13 7.76 1.13 -5.15
N PRO A 14 8.99 0.65 -4.88
CA PRO A 14 9.36 0.10 -3.57
C PRO A 14 9.21 1.10 -2.41
N ARG A 15 9.45 2.38 -2.69
CA ARG A 15 9.28 3.46 -1.69
C ARG A 15 7.84 3.57 -1.19
N LEU A 16 6.85 3.42 -2.08
CA LEU A 16 5.43 3.51 -1.70
C LEU A 16 4.99 2.27 -0.93
N ILE A 17 5.48 1.09 -1.33
CA ILE A 17 5.25 -0.16 -0.59
C ILE A 17 5.82 -0.06 0.82
N GLN A 18 7.03 0.47 0.98
CA GLN A 18 7.64 0.64 2.30
C GLN A 18 6.80 1.56 3.19
N GLN A 19 6.26 2.66 2.64
CA GLN A 19 5.35 3.55 3.37
C GLN A 19 4.06 2.84 3.82
N ALA A 20 3.47 1.98 2.98
CA ALA A 20 2.31 1.18 3.37
C ALA A 20 2.64 0.16 4.47
N VAL A 21 3.81 -0.49 4.38
CA VAL A 21 4.30 -1.42 5.41
C VAL A 21 4.54 -0.71 6.74
N ASP A 22 5.07 0.51 6.72
CA ASP A 22 5.29 1.29 7.95
C ASP A 22 3.96 1.64 8.63
N ILE A 23 2.88 1.88 7.87
CA ILE A 23 1.51 2.05 8.41
C ILE A 23 1.04 0.76 9.08
N LEU A 24 1.20 -0.39 8.42
CA LEU A 24 0.85 -1.70 9.00
C LEU A 24 1.60 -1.97 10.31
N LYS A 25 2.92 -1.73 10.33
CA LYS A 25 3.76 -1.95 11.53
C LYS A 25 3.35 -1.07 12.72
N ARG A 26 2.74 0.08 12.47
CA ARG A 26 2.22 0.98 13.51
C ARG A 26 0.80 0.60 13.98
N GLY A 27 0.25 -0.52 13.50
CA GLY A 27 -1.11 -0.96 13.80
C GLY A 27 -2.19 -0.27 12.95
N GLY A 28 -1.79 0.36 11.84
CA GLY A 28 -2.72 0.97 10.90
C GLY A 28 -3.42 -0.08 10.02
N VAL A 29 -4.58 0.31 9.50
CA VAL A 29 -5.38 -0.52 8.58
C VAL A 29 -5.20 0.01 7.17
N ILE A 30 -5.03 -0.88 6.20
CA ILE A 30 -4.89 -0.54 4.77
C ILE A 30 -5.92 -1.31 3.94
N VAL A 31 -6.20 -0.79 2.76
CA VAL A 31 -6.90 -1.49 1.67
C VAL A 31 -5.90 -1.59 0.53
N TYR A 32 -5.73 -2.78 -0.05
CA TYR A 32 -4.81 -3.03 -1.16
C TYR A 32 -5.46 -3.98 -2.18
N PRO A 33 -5.14 -3.85 -3.47
CA PRO A 33 -5.70 -4.70 -4.52
C PRO A 33 -5.10 -6.11 -4.46
N THR A 34 -5.86 -7.10 -4.91
CA THR A 34 -5.38 -8.48 -5.12
C THR A 34 -5.69 -8.93 -6.54
N ASP A 35 -5.29 -10.14 -6.91
CA ASP A 35 -5.63 -10.76 -8.19
C ASP A 35 -7.12 -11.13 -8.32
N SER A 36 -7.88 -11.07 -7.22
CA SER A 36 -9.27 -11.51 -7.16
C SER A 36 -10.30 -10.37 -7.19
N CYS A 37 -9.91 -9.11 -6.91
CA CYS A 37 -10.80 -7.95 -6.87
C CYS A 37 -10.12 -6.61 -7.20
#